data_AF-A0A9D7SQF6-F1
#
_entry.id   AF-A0A9D7SQF6-F1
#
_cell.length_a   1.000
_cell.length_b   1.000
_cell.length_c   1.000
_cell.angle_alpha   90.00
_cell.angle_beta   90.00
_cell.angle_gamma   90.00
#
_symmetry.space_group_name_H-M   'P 1'
#
loop_
_entity.id
_entity.type
_entity.pdbx_description
1 polymer ?
#
loop_
_entity_poly.entity_id
_entity_poly.type
_entity_poly.pdbx_seq_one_letter_code
_entity_poly.pdbx_strand_id
1 'polypeptide(L)' 'MDLFGFFRKPIPCGDPEWNGLAFDIDDPRIPEAIRAAASSMYQLGMAMYFHATTQGGEWWLMDGDNIVEAFWLE' A
#
# COMPACT_ATOMS: atom_id res chain seq x y z
N MET A 1 -2.46 28.52 -15.98
CA MET A 1 -3.38 27.78 -15.07
C MET A 1 -2.56 26.65 -14.52
N ASP A 2 -1.76 27.00 -13.52
CA ASP A 2 -0.69 26.16 -13.01
C ASP A 2 -1.28 25.31 -11.90
N LEU A 3 -1.74 24.12 -12.26
CA LEU A 3 -2.18 23.10 -11.32
C LEU A 3 -0.95 22.48 -10.67
N PHE A 4 -0.32 23.21 -9.76
CA PHE A 4 0.57 22.63 -8.76
C PHE A 4 -0.26 21.71 -7.87
N GLY A 5 -0.45 20.47 -8.32
CA GLY A 5 -0.84 19.38 -7.45
C GLY A 5 0.22 19.26 -6.38
N PHE A 6 -0.13 19.56 -5.13
CA PHE A 6 0.64 19.19 -3.96
C PHE A 6 0.74 17.66 -3.95
N PHE A 7 1.70 17.08 -4.66
CA PHE A 7 2.08 15.68 -4.45
C PHE A 7 2.64 15.62 -3.04
N ARG A 8 1.81 15.18 -2.08
CA ARG A 8 2.28 14.86 -0.74
C ARG A 8 3.39 13.83 -0.92
N LYS A 9 4.57 14.14 -0.36
CA LYS A 9 5.68 13.20 -0.42
C LYS A 9 5.25 11.93 0.30
N PRO A 10 5.50 10.74 -0.27
CA PRO A 10 5.19 9.52 0.42
C PRO A 10 5.85 9.52 1.79
N ILE A 11 5.07 9.24 2.82
CA ILE A 11 5.55 9.08 4.18
C ILE A 11 6.18 7.68 4.26
N PRO A 12 7.45 7.55 4.66
CA PRO A 12 8.04 6.25 4.91
C PRO A 12 7.20 5.51 5.96
N CYS A 13 6.61 4.39 5.55
CA CYS A 13 5.83 3.52 6.41
C CYS A 13 6.24 2.07 6.19
N GLY A 14 6.03 1.24 7.20
CA GLY A 14 6.46 -0.16 7.18
C GLY A 14 7.95 -0.36 7.44
N ASP A 15 8.33 -1.62 7.61
CA ASP A 15 9.70 -2.04 7.86
C ASP A 15 10.33 -2.60 6.58
N PRO A 16 11.56 -2.22 6.20
CA PRO A 16 12.24 -2.79 5.04
C PRO A 16 12.31 -4.33 5.04
N GLU A 17 12.30 -4.97 6.22
CA GLU A 17 12.26 -6.43 6.35
C GLU A 17 10.97 -7.06 5.83
N TRP A 18 9.90 -6.27 5.68
CA TRP A 18 8.62 -6.74 5.15
C TRP A 18 8.57 -6.80 3.63
N ASN A 19 9.63 -6.35 2.95
CA ASN A 19 9.67 -6.29 1.49
C ASN A 19 9.42 -7.67 0.86
N GLY A 20 8.38 -7.76 0.03
CA GLY A 20 7.96 -8.98 -0.63
C GLY A 20 7.09 -9.91 0.22
N LEU A 21 6.75 -9.52 1.45
CA LEU A 21 5.82 -10.28 2.30
C LEU A 21 4.37 -9.91 1.98
N ALA A 22 3.51 -10.92 2.08
CA ALA A 22 2.06 -10.79 1.98
C ALA A 22 1.46 -10.65 3.38
N PHE A 23 0.47 -9.80 3.50
CA PHE A 23 -0.29 -9.52 4.70
C PHE A 23 -1.78 -9.64 4.41
N ASP A 24 -2.55 -10.05 5.41
CA ASP A 24 -3.99 -9.95 5.36
C ASP A 24 -4.40 -8.47 5.39
N ILE A 25 -5.53 -8.11 4.77
CA ILE A 25 -5.97 -6.72 4.72
C ILE A 25 -6.22 -6.12 6.11
N ASP A 26 -6.60 -6.95 7.08
CA ASP A 26 -6.83 -6.52 8.46
C ASP A 26 -5.55 -6.50 9.32
N ASP A 27 -4.37 -6.77 8.74
CA ASP A 27 -3.11 -6.78 9.49
C ASP A 27 -2.84 -5.40 10.12
N PRO A 28 -2.57 -5.33 11.44
CA PRO A 28 -2.36 -4.07 12.15
C PRO A 28 -1.10 -3.31 11.69
N ARG A 29 -0.18 -3.96 10.97
CA ARG A 29 1.02 -3.34 10.40
C ARG A 29 0.70 -2.44 9.21
N ILE A 30 -0.42 -2.69 8.53
CA ILE A 30 -0.89 -1.86 7.42
C ILE A 30 -1.45 -0.56 8.00
N PRO A 31 -0.98 0.62 7.56
CA PRO A 31 -1.52 1.89 7.99
C PRO A 31 -3.04 1.96 7.76
N GLU A 32 -3.78 2.51 8.72
CA GLU A 32 -5.25 2.53 8.67
C GLU A 32 -5.80 3.22 7.41
N ALA A 33 -5.16 4.30 6.96
CA ALA A 33 -5.54 4.99 5.72
C ALA A 33 -5.43 4.09 4.48
N ILE A 34 -4.35 3.29 4.40
CA ILE A 34 -4.15 2.33 3.30
C ILE A 34 -5.15 1.20 3.40
N ARG A 35 -5.37 0.64 4.60
CA ARG A 35 -6.37 -0.40 4.83
C ARG A 35 -7.77 0.07 4.44
N ALA A 36 -8.16 1.29 4.81
CA ALA A 36 -9.45 1.85 4.43
C ALA A 36 -9.59 2.02 2.91
N ALA A 37 -8.55 2.49 2.23
CA ALA A 37 -8.54 2.62 0.77
C ALA A 37 -8.63 1.25 0.07
N ALA A 38 -7.76 0.31 0.46
CA ALA A 38 -7.74 -1.06 -0.07
C ALA A 38 -9.04 -1.81 0.22
N SER A 39 -9.67 -1.60 1.37
CA SER A 39 -10.91 -2.27 1.77
C SER A 39 -12.08 -1.98 0.81
N SER A 40 -12.07 -0.82 0.14
CA SER A 40 -13.06 -0.49 -0.88
C SER A 40 -12.94 -1.33 -2.17
N MET A 41 -11.77 -1.90 -2.42
CA MET A 41 -11.44 -2.69 -3.62
C MET A 41 -11.24 -4.18 -3.30
N TYR A 42 -11.07 -4.50 -2.02
CA TYR A 42 -10.74 -5.83 -1.55
C TYR A 42 -11.83 -6.85 -1.86
N GLN A 43 -11.39 -8.03 -2.29
CA GLN A 43 -12.21 -9.22 -2.47
C GLN A 43 -11.56 -10.40 -1.75
N LEU A 44 -12.39 -11.37 -1.36
CA LEU A 44 -11.92 -12.56 -0.67
C LEU A 44 -10.86 -13.30 -1.51
N GLY A 45 -9.67 -13.49 -0.93
CA GLY A 45 -8.54 -14.15 -1.59
C GLY A 45 -7.43 -13.20 -2.05
N MET A 46 -7.68 -11.88 -2.01
CA MET A 46 -6.64 -10.88 -2.24
C MET A 46 -5.71 -10.76 -1.02
N ALA A 47 -4.50 -10.24 -1.23
CA ALA A 47 -3.53 -9.99 -0.18
C ALA A 47 -2.83 -8.64 -0.35
N MET A 48 -2.37 -8.05 0.75
CA MET A 48 -1.61 -6.81 0.76
C MET A 48 -0.12 -7.13 0.79
N TYR A 49 0.62 -6.78 -0.24
CA TYR A 49 2.06 -6.95 -0.31
C TYR A 49 2.78 -5.66 0.04
N PHE A 50 3.86 -5.77 0.81
CA PHE A 50 4.70 -4.62 1.08
C PHE A 50 5.90 -4.59 0.13
N HIS A 51 6.10 -3.46 -0.53
CA HIS A 51 7.26 -3.17 -1.36
C HIS A 51 8.05 -2.01 -0.74
N ALA A 52 9.24 -2.31 -0.24
CA ALA A 52 10.13 -1.29 0.32
C ALA A 52 10.84 -0.54 -0.81
N THR A 53 10.68 0.78 -0.85
CA THR A 53 11.35 1.64 -1.82
C THR A 53 12.25 2.66 -1.13
N THR A 54 13.08 3.35 -1.90
CA THR A 54 13.90 4.47 -1.40
C THR A 54 13.08 5.71 -1.02
N GLN A 55 11.81 5.77 -1.44
CA GLN A 55 10.91 6.89 -1.18
C GLN A 55 9.93 6.60 -0.04
N GLY A 56 9.88 5.36 0.45
CA GLY A 56 8.96 4.89 1.48
C GLY A 56 8.47 3.48 1.22
N GLY A 57 7.52 3.03 2.03
CA GLY A 57 6.87 1.75 1.85
C GLY A 57 5.63 1.87 0.97
N GLU A 58 5.59 1.09 -0.10
CA GLU A 58 4.47 0.96 -1.00
C GLU A 58 3.71 -0.32 -0.70
N TRP A 59 2.38 -0.24 -0.67
CA TRP A 59 1.51 -1.36 -0.33
C TRP A 59 0.69 -1.76 -1.54
N TRP A 60 0.86 -2.98 -2.05
CA TRP A 60 0.18 -3.47 -3.24
C TRP A 60 -0.97 -4.38 -2.85
N LEU A 61 -2.18 -4.06 -3.28
CA LEU A 61 -3.28 -5.02 -3.27
C LEU A 61 -3.10 -5.97 -4.44
N MET A 62 -2.96 -7.26 -4.16
CA MET A 62 -2.69 -8.31 -5.13
C MET A 62 -3.86 -9.29 -5.21
N ASP A 63 -4.22 -9.69 -6.42
CA ASP A 63 -5.10 -10.82 -6.72
C ASP A 63 -4.28 -11.91 -7.43
N GLY A 64 -3.77 -12.86 -6.63
CA GLY A 64 -2.74 -13.80 -7.09
C GLY A 64 -1.45 -13.07 -7.48
N ASP A 65 -1.03 -13.24 -8.73
CA ASP A 65 0.17 -12.59 -9.30
C ASP A 65 -0.12 -11.21 -9.93
N ASN A 66 -1.36 -10.73 -9.90
CA ASN A 66 -1.75 -9.46 -10.51
C ASN A 66 -1.84 -8.36 -9.45
N ILE A 67 -1.17 -7.23 -9.71
CA ILE A 67 -1.37 -6.00 -8.94
C ILE A 67 -2.74 -5.42 -9.33
N VAL A 68 -3.61 -5.28 -8.34
CA VAL A 68 -4.90 -4.59 -8.47
C VAL A 68 -4.70 -3.09 -8.32
N GLU A 69 -4.01 -2.67 -7.24
CA GLU A 69 -3.73 -1.26 -6.95
C GLU A 69 -2.51 -1.13 -6.04
N ALA A 70 -1.80 -0.01 -6.12
CA ALA A 70 -0.67 0.33 -5.26
C ALA A 70 -0.97 1.58 -4.41
N PHE A 71 -0.70 1.49 -3.13
CA PHE A 71 -0.99 2.53 -2.15
C PHE A 71 0.28 3.05 -1.49
N TRP A 72 0.31 4.35 -1.30
CA TRP A 72 1.33 5.05 -0.52
C TRP A 72 0.65 5.74 0.66
N LEU A 73 1.39 5.87 1.76
CA LEU A 73 0.95 6.73 2.85
C LEU A 73 1.31 8.19 2.50
N GLU A 74 0.34 9.10 2.56
CA GLU A 74 0.48 10.53 2.22
C GLU A 74 0.27 11.47 3.41
#